data_AF-A0A914UBK8-F1
#
_entry.id   AF-A0A914UBK8-F1
#
_cell.length_a   1.000
_cell.length_b   1.000
_cell.length_c   1.000
_cell.angle_alpha   90.00
_cell.angle_beta   90.00
_cell.angle_gamma   90.00
#
_symmetry.space_group_name_H-M   'P 1'
#
loop_
_entity.id
_entity.type
_entity.pdbx_description
1 polymer ?
#
loop_
_entity_poly.entity_id
_entity_poly.type
_entity_poly.pdbx_seq_one_letter_code
_entity_poly.pdbx_strand_id
1 'polypeptide(L)'
;QIDTTVTSEIEEINEELELNKLKNRYLNIGAVESTRIRLHSESASDYINANYIDSCDARNQYIATQAPLPHTFTDFWAMVNQEKSNIIVVITNMVERGR
;
A
#
# COMPACT_ATOMS: atom_id res chain seq x y z
N GLN A 1 24.52 -28.55 -0.23
CA GLN A 1 23.26 -28.68 0.53
C GLN A 1 22.67 -27.28 0.55
N ILE A 2 21.58 -27.04 -0.17
CA ILE A 2 20.95 -25.72 -0.21
C ILE A 2 20.38 -25.49 1.20
N ASP A 3 20.73 -24.37 1.82
CA ASP A 3 20.43 -24.06 3.21
C ASP A 3 18.90 -23.99 3.39
N THR A 4 18.33 -24.93 4.15
CA THR A 4 16.89 -25.08 4.36
C THR A 4 16.26 -23.81 4.94
N THR A 5 17.03 -23.01 5.68
CA THR A 5 16.63 -21.73 6.26
C THR A 5 16.32 -20.67 5.21
N VAL A 6 17.15 -20.60 4.16
CA VAL A 6 16.97 -19.63 3.06
C VAL A 6 15.72 -19.96 2.26
N THR A 7 15.41 -21.25 2.09
CA THR A 7 14.19 -21.66 1.37
C THR A 7 12.93 -21.26 2.10
N SER A 8 12.87 -21.42 3.43
CA SER A 8 11.70 -21.02 4.22
C SER A 8 11.47 -19.49 4.22
N GLU A 9 12.54 -18.70 4.30
CA GLU A 9 12.44 -17.23 4.24
C GLU A 9 11.89 -16.76 2.88
N ILE A 10 12.30 -17.40 1.79
CA ILE A 10 11.81 -17.09 0.45
C ILE A 10 10.32 -17.45 0.31
N GLU A 11 9.89 -18.58 0.87
CA GLU A 11 8.48 -18.98 0.85
C GLU A 11 7.59 -17.98 1.59
N GLU A 12 8.01 -17.54 2.77
CA GLU A 12 7.28 -16.54 3.57
C GLU A 12 7.14 -15.19 2.82
N ILE A 13 8.23 -14.71 2.22
CA ILE A 13 8.22 -13.47 1.41
C ILE A 13 7.26 -13.60 0.22
N ASN A 14 7.24 -14.77 -0.44
CA ASN A 14 6.36 -15.00 -1.57
C ASN A 14 4.88 -15.02 -1.15
N GLU A 15 4.56 -15.64 -0.02
CA GLU A 15 3.20 -15.63 0.53
C GLU A 15 2.73 -14.21 0.86
N GLU A 16 3.59 -13.41 1.52
CA GLU A 16 3.30 -12.00 1.81
C GLU A 16 3.04 -11.21 0.51
N LEU A 17 3.87 -11.44 -0.51
CA LEU A 17 3.71 -10.77 -1.80
C LEU A 17 2.38 -11.13 -2.48
N GLU A 18 1.95 -12.39 -2.42
CA GLU A 18 0.64 -12.81 -2.95
C GLU A 18 -0.52 -12.18 -2.18
N LEU A 19 -0.43 -12.08 -0.84
CA LEU A 19 -1.43 -11.39 -0.02
C LEU A 19 -1.50 -9.89 -0.34
N ASN A 20 -0.35 -9.25 -0.55
CA ASN A 20 -0.27 -7.83 -0.90
C ASN A 20 -0.91 -7.55 -2.28
N LYS A 21 -0.79 -8.47 -3.25
CA LYS A 21 -1.48 -8.35 -4.55
C LYS A 21 -3.00 -8.26 -4.41
N LEU A 22 -3.60 -8.94 -3.42
CA LEU A 22 -5.05 -8.88 -3.17
C LEU A 22 -5.51 -7.50 -2.67
N LYS A 23 -4.59 -6.68 -2.13
CA LYS A 23 -4.85 -5.31 -1.70
C LYS A 23 -4.71 -4.28 -2.83
N ASN A 24 -4.28 -4.70 -4.03
CA ASN A 24 -4.13 -3.83 -5.20
C ASN A 24 -5.39 -3.80 -6.05
N ARG A 25 -5.84 -2.59 -6.41
CA ARG A 25 -6.97 -2.40 -7.33
C ARG A 25 -6.66 -2.91 -8.73
N TYR A 26 -5.39 -2.76 -9.15
CA TYR A 26 -4.87 -3.29 -10.39
C TYR A 26 -3.65 -4.17 -10.09
N LEU A 27 -3.70 -5.44 -10.51
CA LEU A 27 -2.64 -6.42 -10.21
C LEU A 27 -1.26 -6.01 -10.74
N ASN A 28 -1.23 -5.22 -11.82
CA ASN A 28 -0.01 -4.74 -12.46
C ASN A 28 0.49 -3.39 -11.89
N ILE A 29 -0.19 -2.81 -10.91
CA ILE A 29 0.17 -1.53 -10.29
C ILE A 29 0.26 -1.74 -8.77
N GLY A 30 1.46 -2.04 -8.29
CA GLY A 30 1.77 -2.15 -6.86
C GLY A 30 2.59 -0.98 -6.35
N ALA A 31 2.58 -0.78 -5.03
CA ALA A 31 3.44 0.21 -4.38
C ALA A 31 4.94 -0.13 -4.53
N VAL A 32 5.75 0.91 -4.74
CA VAL A 32 7.21 0.77 -4.86
C VAL A 32 7.83 0.61 -3.47
N GLU A 33 8.57 -0.49 -3.25
CA GLU A 33 9.08 -0.86 -1.92
C GLU A 33 9.90 0.24 -1.22
N SER A 34 10.74 0.95 -1.97
CA SER A 34 11.64 1.97 -1.40
C SER A 34 10.94 3.22 -0.86
N THR A 35 9.71 3.49 -1.28
CA THR A 35 8.96 4.68 -0.87
C THR A 35 7.55 4.35 -0.38
N ARG A 36 7.23 3.06 -0.21
CA ARG A 36 5.88 2.66 0.23
C ARG A 36 5.62 3.09 1.66
N ILE A 37 4.37 3.34 1.95
CA ILE A 37 3.94 3.53 3.33
C ILE A 37 3.80 2.16 3.98
N ARG A 38 4.34 2.04 5.20
CA ARG A 38 4.18 0.88 6.07
C ARG A 38 3.22 1.24 7.18
N LEU A 39 2.15 0.46 7.33
CA LEU A 39 1.18 0.65 8.41
C LEU A 39 1.75 0.09 9.72
N HIS A 40 1.65 0.85 10.81
CA HIS A 40 1.99 0.39 12.17
C HIS A 40 0.86 -0.41 12.84
N SER A 41 -0.09 -0.90 12.05
CA SER A 41 -1.31 -1.57 12.52
C SER A 41 -1.02 -2.94 13.16
N GLU A 42 -1.86 -3.37 14.10
CA GLU A 42 -1.85 -4.76 14.63
C GLU A 42 -2.38 -5.80 13.62
N SER A 43 -2.71 -5.39 12.40
CA SER A 43 -3.10 -6.29 11.32
C SER A 43 -1.95 -7.19 10.89
N ALA A 44 -2.26 -8.36 10.34
CA ALA A 44 -1.30 -9.35 9.85
C ALA A 44 -0.40 -8.87 8.67
N SER A 45 -0.57 -7.65 8.18
CA SER A 45 0.21 -7.09 7.07
C SER A 45 0.40 -5.58 7.27
N ASP A 46 1.61 -5.09 7.01
CA ASP A 46 1.98 -3.66 7.02
C ASP A 46 1.63 -2.95 5.70
N TYR A 47 1.07 -3.68 4.73
CA TYR A 47 0.95 -3.23 3.36
C TYR A 47 -0.32 -2.42 3.11
N ILE A 48 -0.11 -1.27 2.45
CA ILE A 48 -1.11 -0.52 1.71
C ILE A 48 -0.49 -0.09 0.38
N ASN A 49 -1.30 -0.06 -0.69
CA ASN A 49 -0.85 0.44 -1.99
C ASN A 49 -0.80 1.98 -1.98
N ALA A 50 0.24 2.52 -1.36
CA ALA A 50 0.51 3.94 -1.25
C ALA A 50 2.01 4.20 -1.19
N ASN A 51 2.45 5.32 -1.79
CA ASN A 51 3.84 5.76 -1.80
C ASN A 51 3.93 7.23 -1.37
N TYR A 52 5.00 7.55 -0.65
CA TYR A 52 5.40 8.93 -0.44
C TYR A 52 5.89 9.54 -1.75
N ILE A 53 5.53 10.81 -1.96
CA ILE A 53 5.95 11.63 -3.09
C ILE A 53 6.52 12.93 -2.53
N ASP A 54 7.72 13.27 -3.00
CA ASP A 54 8.37 14.52 -2.68
C ASP A 54 7.68 15.69 -3.40
N SER A 55 7.71 16.86 -2.79
CA SER A 55 7.48 18.12 -3.51
C SER A 55 8.80 18.70 -3.99
N CYS A 56 8.74 19.88 -4.60
CA CYS A 56 9.94 20.67 -4.88
C CYS A 56 10.68 21.12 -3.62
N ASP A 57 9.98 21.28 -2.50
CA ASP A 57 10.46 21.95 -1.30
C ASP A 57 10.63 21.02 -0.08
N ALA A 58 10.03 19.83 -0.09
CA ALA A 58 10.07 18.89 1.02
C ALA A 58 9.97 17.43 0.59
N ARG A 59 10.66 16.56 1.34
CA ARG A 59 10.55 15.11 1.21
C ARG A 59 9.22 14.60 1.76
N ASN A 60 8.67 13.55 1.14
CA ASN A 60 7.47 12.85 1.61
C ASN A 60 6.25 13.77 1.86
N GLN A 61 6.14 14.86 1.09
CA GLN A 61 5.10 15.86 1.32
C GLN A 61 3.71 15.38 0.91
N TYR A 62 3.62 14.49 -0.07
CA TYR A 62 2.37 13.95 -0.58
C TYR A 62 2.34 12.44 -0.47
N ILE A 63 1.13 11.91 -0.49
CA ILE A 63 0.87 10.48 -0.55
C ILE A 63 0.07 10.22 -1.82
N ALA A 64 0.65 9.43 -2.73
CA ALA A 64 -0.08 8.89 -3.87
C ALA A 64 -0.59 7.49 -3.49
N THR A 65 -1.89 7.26 -3.65
CA THR A 65 -2.52 5.97 -3.34
C THR A 65 -3.66 5.67 -4.32
N GLN A 66 -3.97 4.39 -4.48
CA GLN A 66 -5.15 3.96 -5.24
C GLN A 66 -6.46 4.38 -4.56
N ALA A 67 -7.55 4.43 -5.31
CA ALA A 67 -8.88 4.47 -4.70
C ALA A 67 -9.09 3.20 -3.85
N PRO A 68 -9.42 3.32 -2.55
CA PRO A 68 -9.43 2.17 -1.67
C PRO A 68 -10.51 1.16 -2.08
N LEU A 69 -10.20 -0.13 -1.93
CA LEU A 69 -11.13 -1.24 -2.12
C LEU A 69 -11.95 -1.45 -0.85
N PRO A 70 -13.15 -2.05 -0.92
CA PRO A 70 -13.98 -2.29 0.26
C PRO A 70 -13.24 -2.99 1.41
N HIS A 71 -12.42 -3.99 1.12
CA HIS A 71 -11.62 -4.73 2.11
C HIS A 71 -10.33 -4.03 2.56
N THR A 72 -10.05 -2.83 2.05
CA THR A 72 -8.87 -2.00 2.41
C THR A 72 -9.27 -0.64 3.00
N PHE A 73 -10.55 -0.41 3.30
CA PHE A 73 -10.99 0.85 3.91
C PHE A 73 -10.36 1.09 5.28
N THR A 74 -10.22 0.03 6.10
CA THR A 74 -9.57 0.12 7.40
C THR A 74 -8.11 0.53 7.25
N ASP A 75 -7.38 -0.11 6.33
CA ASP A 75 -5.97 0.20 6.02
C ASP A 75 -5.82 1.66 5.55
N PHE A 76 -6.73 2.13 4.70
CA PHE A 76 -6.73 3.51 4.21
C PHE A 76 -6.91 4.53 5.34
N TRP A 77 -7.89 4.31 6.24
CA TRP A 77 -8.11 5.23 7.35
C TRP A 77 -7.02 5.13 8.42
N ALA A 78 -6.42 3.95 8.61
CA ALA A 78 -5.24 3.78 9.44
C ALA A 78 -4.07 4.60 8.91
N MET A 79 -3.81 4.55 7.59
CA MET A 79 -2.80 5.39 6.93
C MET A 79 -3.07 6.89 7.16
N VAL A 80 -4.30 7.35 6.91
CA VAL A 80 -4.67 8.77 7.08
C VAL A 80 -4.41 9.23 8.51
N ASN A 81 -4.79 8.43 9.51
CA ASN A 81 -4.57 8.75 10.92
C ASN A 81 -3.08 8.67 11.32
N GLN A 82 -2.35 7.69 10.80
CA GLN A 82 -0.91 7.51 11.05
C GLN A 82 -0.12 8.71 10.54
N GLU A 83 -0.33 9.07 9.28
CA GLU A 83 0.38 10.15 8.58
C GLU A 83 -0.15 11.55 8.91
N LYS A 84 -1.18 11.63 9.77
CA LYS A 84 -1.83 12.89 10.18
C LYS A 84 -2.32 13.71 8.99
N SER A 85 -2.76 13.04 7.93
CA SER A 85 -3.26 13.68 6.72
C SER A 85 -4.58 14.40 6.98
N ASN A 86 -4.59 15.72 6.88
CA ASN A 86 -5.79 16.55 7.09
C ASN A 86 -6.63 16.74 5.81
N ILE A 87 -6.05 16.53 4.64
CA ILE A 87 -6.68 16.79 3.35
C ILE A 87 -6.59 15.53 2.49
N ILE A 88 -7.72 15.12 1.92
CA ILE A 88 -7.81 14.04 0.95
C ILE A 88 -8.31 14.65 -0.36
N VAL A 89 -7.53 14.50 -1.43
CA VAL A 89 -7.88 14.97 -2.77
C VAL A 89 -8.22 13.77 -3.64
N VAL A 90 -9.46 13.70 -4.12
CA VAL A 90 -9.92 12.63 -5.03
C VAL A 90 -9.96 13.19 -6.44
N ILE A 91 -9.15 12.62 -7.33
CA ILE A 91 -8.98 13.09 -8.72
C ILE A 91 -9.84 12.31 -9.74
N THR A 92 -10.67 11.37 -9.28
CA THR A 92 -11.50 10.51 -10.14
C THR A 92 -12.97 10.63 -9.75
N ASN A 93 -13.85 10.30 -10.68
CA ASN A 93 -15.24 10.07 -10.32
C ASN A 93 -15.40 8.74 -9.57
N MET A 94 -16.48 8.59 -8.81
CA MET A 94 -16.82 7.32 -8.16
C MET A 94 -17.16 6.21 -9.16
N VAL A 95 -17.58 6.60 -10.36
CA VAL A 95 -17.92 5.71 -11.47
C VAL A 95 -17.35 6.32 -12.74
N GLU A 96 -16.54 5.56 -13.47
CA GLU A 96 -15.99 5.97 -14.76
C GLU A 96 -16.41 4.96 -15.82
N ARG A 97 -17.20 5.41 -16.81
CA ARG A 97 -17.75 4.58 -17.89
C ARG A 97 -18.65 3.42 -17.41
N GLY A 98 -19.37 3.61 -16.29
CA GLY A 98 -20.30 2.62 -15.76
C GLY A 98 -19.64 1.49 -14.94
N ARG A 99 -18.38 1.70 -14.53
CA ARG A 99 -17.63 0.85 -13.61
C ARG A 99 -17.06 1.66 -12.46
#